data_AF-A0A2V8UWJ3-F1
#
_entry.id   AF-A0A2V8UWJ3-F1
#
_cell.length_a   1.000
_cell.length_b   1.000
_cell.length_c   1.000
_cell.angle_alpha   90.00
_cell.angle_beta   90.00
_cell.angle_gamma   90.00
#
_symmetry.space_group_name_H-M   'P 1'
#
loop_
_entity.id
_entity.type
_entity.pdbx_description
1 polymer ?
#
loop_
_entity_poly.entity_id
_entity_poly.type
_entity_poly.pdbx_seq_one_letter_code
_entity_poly.pdbx_strand_id
1 'polypeptide(L)'
;MHFIFTKRRRGEKGFSLLEMMFATIILLVGLVAIAQLVPASIFLNSQNRTDSSALVFAQRELDQFLDQPLSSSSFTDTLGNTCQLGNPAVTNSVQGSTMTTFNNQAIIVFTSPPPSAAPTSGYGFTYQDPNDPSGTTFDLRWAVIITGNGGTASSKRFILGVRQAGGNGYFQPITLDTMVAK
;
A
#
# COMPACT_ATOMS: atom_id res chain seq x y z
N MET A 1 11.53 -0.46 -87.67
CA MET A 1 12.45 -0.02 -86.60
C MET A 1 11.95 -0.62 -85.29
N HIS A 2 12.61 -1.65 -84.78
CA HIS A 2 12.07 -2.55 -83.74
C HIS A 2 12.72 -2.22 -82.38
N PHE A 3 11.96 -1.63 -81.46
CA PHE A 3 12.42 -1.42 -80.07
C PHE A 3 12.08 -2.65 -79.23
N ILE A 4 13.10 -3.32 -78.70
CA ILE A 4 12.95 -4.42 -77.76
C ILE A 4 12.95 -3.85 -76.34
N PHE A 5 11.80 -3.88 -75.67
CA PHE A 5 11.69 -3.64 -74.22
C PHE A 5 12.10 -4.90 -73.46
N THR A 6 13.26 -4.89 -72.82
CA THR A 6 13.68 -5.95 -71.89
C THR A 6 13.03 -5.74 -70.52
N LYS A 7 11.92 -6.47 -70.27
CA LYS A 7 11.24 -6.50 -68.97
C LYS A 7 12.13 -7.19 -67.94
N ARG A 8 12.79 -6.45 -67.04
CA ARG A 8 13.50 -7.01 -65.87
C ARG A 8 12.49 -7.73 -64.97
N ARG A 9 12.54 -9.07 -64.94
CA ARG A 9 11.84 -9.85 -63.90
C ARG A 9 12.57 -9.61 -62.58
N ARG A 10 11.94 -8.87 -61.66
CA ARG A 10 12.37 -8.77 -60.27
C ARG A 10 12.15 -10.15 -59.67
N GLY A 11 13.22 -10.86 -59.32
CA GLY A 11 13.12 -12.19 -58.76
C GLY A 11 12.36 -12.13 -57.43
N GLU A 12 11.19 -12.75 -57.38
CA GLU A 12 10.48 -13.02 -56.14
C GLU A 12 11.30 -14.07 -55.38
N LYS A 13 12.13 -13.61 -54.45
CA LYS A 13 12.80 -14.50 -53.50
C LYS A 13 11.75 -14.89 -52.47
N GLY A 14 11.18 -16.08 -52.60
CA GLY A 14 10.35 -16.68 -51.55
C GLY A 14 11.14 -16.84 -50.25
N PHE A 15 10.43 -16.88 -49.12
CA PHE A 15 11.03 -17.12 -47.80
C PHE A 15 11.77 -18.47 -47.78
N SER A 16 13.01 -18.47 -47.31
CA SER A 16 13.76 -19.72 -47.13
C SER A 16 13.19 -20.54 -45.97
N LEU A 17 13.23 -21.86 -46.04
CA LEU A 17 12.81 -22.76 -44.95
C LEU A 17 13.54 -22.43 -43.64
N LEU A 18 14.83 -22.10 -43.70
CA LEU A 18 15.60 -21.67 -42.53
C LEU A 18 15.08 -20.37 -41.93
N GLU A 19 14.66 -19.43 -42.78
CA GLU A 19 14.14 -18.12 -42.39
C GLU A 19 12.78 -18.28 -41.69
N MET A 20 11.95 -19.21 -42.16
CA MET A 20 10.72 -19.64 -41.47
C MET A 20 11.01 -20.32 -40.13
N MET A 21 12.04 -21.16 -40.02
CA MET A 21 12.42 -21.79 -38.74
C MET A 21 12.91 -20.76 -37.71
N PHE A 22 13.73 -19.81 -38.13
CA PHE A 22 14.14 -18.72 -37.22
C PHE A 22 12.96 -17.83 -36.84
N ALA A 23 12.07 -17.51 -37.78
CA ALA A 23 10.88 -16.72 -37.51
C ALA A 23 9.95 -17.39 -36.48
N THR A 24 9.74 -18.71 -36.56
CA THR A 24 8.91 -19.42 -35.58
C THR A 24 9.57 -19.51 -34.21
N ILE A 25 10.90 -19.65 -34.12
CA ILE A 25 11.61 -19.60 -32.84
C ILE A 25 11.46 -18.22 -32.18
N ILE A 26 11.68 -17.14 -32.94
CA ILE A 26 11.52 -15.76 -32.45
C ILE A 26 10.06 -15.54 -32.00
N LEU A 27 9.09 -16.00 -32.79
CA LEU A 27 7.66 -15.92 -32.46
C LEU A 27 7.35 -16.67 -31.16
N LEU A 28 7.84 -17.90 -30.98
CA LEU A 28 7.58 -18.70 -29.79
C LEU A 28 8.18 -18.06 -28.54
N VAL A 29 9.42 -17.56 -28.62
CA VAL A 29 10.04 -16.83 -27.50
C VAL A 29 9.24 -15.58 -27.15
N GLY A 30 8.80 -14.82 -28.15
CA GLY A 30 7.94 -13.65 -27.95
C GLY A 30 6.58 -14.00 -27.32
N LEU A 31 5.94 -15.08 -27.76
CA LEU A 31 4.66 -15.54 -27.23
C LEU A 31 4.77 -15.95 -25.76
N VAL A 32 5.80 -16.72 -25.41
CA VAL A 32 6.04 -17.14 -24.01
C VAL A 32 6.32 -15.93 -23.12
N ALA A 33 7.10 -14.96 -23.60
CA ALA A 33 7.36 -13.73 -22.86
C ALA A 33 6.08 -12.93 -22.59
N ILE A 34 5.17 -12.81 -23.55
CA ILE A 34 3.88 -12.12 -23.35
C ILE A 34 2.98 -12.91 -22.39
N ALA A 35 2.95 -14.24 -22.51
CA ALA A 35 2.11 -15.10 -21.68
C ALA A 35 2.40 -14.97 -20.18
N GLN A 36 3.66 -14.75 -19.79
CA GLN A 36 4.03 -14.50 -18.39
C GLN A 36 3.82 -13.03 -17.97
N LEU A 37 3.98 -12.08 -18.88
CA LEU A 37 3.85 -10.64 -18.57
C LEU A 37 2.40 -10.23 -18.28
N VAL A 38 1.41 -10.86 -18.93
CA VAL A 38 0.00 -10.49 -18.74
C VAL A 38 -0.48 -10.81 -17.31
N PRO A 39 -0.35 -12.05 -16.78
CA PRO A 39 -0.74 -12.35 -15.41
C PRO A 39 0.05 -11.53 -14.38
N ALA A 40 1.36 -11.34 -14.59
CA ALA A 40 2.19 -10.52 -13.72
C ALA A 40 1.68 -9.07 -13.65
N SER A 41 1.31 -8.49 -14.81
CA SER A 41 0.77 -7.13 -14.88
C SER A 41 -0.59 -7.01 -14.20
N ILE A 42 -1.47 -8.00 -14.35
CA ILE A 42 -2.77 -8.03 -13.67
C ILE A 42 -2.57 -8.07 -12.15
N PHE A 43 -1.68 -8.94 -11.69
CA PHE A 43 -1.35 -9.07 -10.26
C PHE A 43 -0.80 -7.77 -9.69
N LEU A 44 0.15 -7.13 -10.38
CA LEU A 44 0.72 -5.83 -9.96
C LEU A 44 -0.33 -4.71 -9.96
N ASN A 45 -1.18 -4.64 -10.98
CA ASN A 45 -2.23 -3.63 -11.04
C ASN A 45 -3.28 -3.81 -9.94
N SER A 46 -3.66 -5.06 -9.62
CA SER A 46 -4.57 -5.32 -8.51
C SER A 46 -3.99 -4.86 -7.18
N GLN A 47 -2.70 -5.11 -6.94
CA GLN A 47 -2.00 -4.65 -5.73
C GLN A 47 -1.94 -3.13 -5.66
N ASN A 48 -1.53 -2.48 -6.75
CA ASN A 48 -1.46 -1.01 -6.79
C ASN A 48 -2.81 -0.36 -6.47
N ARG A 49 -3.93 -0.99 -6.87
CA ARG A 49 -5.27 -0.54 -6.49
C ARG A 49 -5.52 -0.69 -4.99
N THR A 50 -5.21 -1.86 -4.43
CA THR A 50 -5.33 -2.13 -2.99
C THR A 50 -4.51 -1.14 -2.16
N ASP A 51 -3.26 -0.90 -2.54
CA ASP A 51 -2.37 0.04 -1.86
C ASP A 51 -2.88 1.48 -1.96
N SER A 52 -3.38 1.87 -3.13
CA SER A 52 -3.98 3.20 -3.32
C SER A 52 -5.21 3.39 -2.44
N SER A 53 -6.10 2.39 -2.34
CA SER A 53 -7.26 2.46 -1.44
C SER A 53 -6.86 2.52 0.03
N ALA A 54 -5.86 1.72 0.44
CA ALA A 54 -5.33 1.72 1.80
C ALA A 54 -4.71 3.08 2.15
N LEU A 55 -3.98 3.70 1.23
CA LEU A 55 -3.37 5.02 1.41
C LEU A 55 -4.44 6.12 1.56
N VAL A 56 -5.46 6.13 0.71
CA VAL A 56 -6.55 7.11 0.82
C VAL A 56 -7.28 6.96 2.15
N PHE A 57 -7.51 5.73 2.60
CA PHE A 57 -8.11 5.47 3.90
C PHE A 57 -7.21 5.95 5.04
N ALA A 58 -5.92 5.59 5.01
CA ALA A 58 -4.91 6.03 5.97
C ALA A 58 -4.84 7.55 6.11
N GLN A 59 -4.89 8.27 4.98
CA GLN A 59 -4.88 9.73 4.96
C GLN A 59 -6.13 10.34 5.62
N ARG A 60 -7.32 9.81 5.33
CA ARG A 60 -8.58 10.30 5.94
C ARG A 60 -8.60 10.11 7.45
N GLU A 61 -8.08 8.99 7.95
CA GLU A 61 -7.99 8.76 9.40
C GLU A 61 -6.93 9.65 10.05
N LEU A 62 -5.80 9.85 9.37
CA LEU A 62 -4.77 10.76 9.83
C LEU A 62 -5.28 12.21 9.90
N ASP A 63 -6.04 12.67 8.90
CA ASP A 63 -6.65 14.00 8.91
C ASP A 63 -7.61 14.17 10.11
N GLN A 64 -8.40 13.14 10.43
CA GLN A 64 -9.25 13.15 11.62
C GLN A 64 -8.43 13.25 12.92
N PHE A 65 -7.25 12.61 13.00
CA PHE A 65 -6.36 12.70 14.16
C PHE A 65 -5.78 14.11 14.33
N LEU A 66 -5.42 14.75 13.21
CA LEU A 66 -4.84 16.09 13.20
C LEU A 66 -5.84 17.17 13.64
N ASP A 67 -7.15 16.94 13.42
CA ASP A 67 -8.21 17.85 13.85
C ASP A 67 -8.47 17.80 15.37
N GLN A 68 -7.90 16.82 16.07
CA GLN A 68 -8.15 16.64 17.51
C GLN A 68 -7.26 17.56 18.38
N PRO A 69 -7.81 18.14 19.46
CA PRO A 69 -7.01 18.89 20.42
C PRO A 69 -5.90 18.04 21.05
N LEU A 70 -4.74 18.65 21.33
CA LEU A 70 -3.61 17.99 22.00
C LEU A 70 -3.97 17.44 23.40
N SER A 71 -4.99 17.98 24.06
CA SER A 71 -5.48 17.50 25.36
C SER A 71 -6.40 16.28 25.25
N SER A 72 -6.93 15.98 24.06
CA SER A 72 -7.84 14.85 23.87
C SER A 72 -7.08 13.53 23.95
N SER A 73 -7.59 12.57 24.73
CA SER A 73 -7.02 11.22 24.81
C SER A 73 -7.66 10.24 23.83
N SER A 74 -8.82 10.57 23.28
CA SER A 74 -9.55 9.72 22.35
C SER A 74 -10.66 10.50 21.64
N PHE A 75 -11.09 10.03 20.48
CA PHE A 75 -12.25 10.53 19.77
C PHE A 75 -13.01 9.38 19.10
N THR A 76 -14.22 9.65 18.62
CA THR A 76 -14.98 8.68 17.80
C THR A 76 -14.87 9.11 16.34
N ASP A 77 -14.42 8.20 15.49
CA ASP A 77 -14.28 8.46 14.06
C ASP A 77 -15.66 8.53 13.36
N THR A 78 -15.64 8.86 12.07
CA THR A 78 -16.86 8.93 11.25
C THR A 78 -17.55 7.57 11.08
N LEU A 79 -16.84 6.46 11.34
CA LEU A 79 -17.33 5.09 11.25
C LEU A 79 -17.85 4.54 12.59
N GLY A 80 -17.78 5.33 13.67
CA GLY A 80 -18.22 4.94 15.01
C GLY A 80 -17.15 4.21 15.85
N ASN A 81 -15.92 4.08 15.38
CA ASN A 81 -14.83 3.47 16.12
C ASN A 81 -14.24 4.46 17.13
N THR A 82 -13.90 3.98 18.32
CA THR A 82 -13.18 4.81 19.32
C THR A 82 -11.68 4.74 19.05
N CYS A 83 -11.13 5.86 18.61
CA CYS A 83 -9.71 6.02 18.31
C CYS A 83 -8.98 6.68 19.49
N GLN A 84 -7.98 6.01 20.03
CA GLN A 84 -7.13 6.50 21.12
C GLN A 84 -6.00 7.40 20.58
N LEU A 85 -5.78 8.54 21.23
CA LEU A 85 -4.79 9.56 20.84
C LEU A 85 -3.63 9.68 21.86
N GLY A 86 -3.47 8.69 22.73
CA GLY A 86 -2.49 8.73 23.82
C GLY A 86 -2.96 9.54 25.03
N ASN A 87 -2.55 9.10 26.21
CA ASN A 87 -2.75 9.82 27.46
C ASN A 87 -1.76 11.00 27.54
N PRO A 88 -2.22 12.27 27.56
CA PRO A 88 -1.34 13.44 27.59
C PRO A 88 -0.51 13.56 28.88
N ALA A 89 -0.89 12.88 29.97
CA ALA A 89 -0.11 12.83 31.20
C ALA A 89 1.16 11.97 31.07
N VAL A 90 1.16 11.02 30.13
CA VAL A 90 2.30 10.15 29.86
C VAL A 90 3.06 10.74 28.66
N THR A 91 4.18 11.39 28.96
CA THR A 91 5.00 12.09 27.95
C THR A 91 6.30 11.35 27.69
N ASN A 92 6.88 11.58 26.52
CA ASN A 92 8.15 11.06 26.05
C ASN A 92 8.22 9.52 25.99
N SER A 93 7.08 8.88 25.75
CA SER A 93 6.98 7.44 25.54
C SER A 93 6.02 7.12 24.38
N VAL A 94 6.24 5.96 23.76
CA VAL A 94 5.35 5.40 22.76
C VAL A 94 4.10 4.86 23.45
N GLN A 95 2.94 5.23 22.93
CA GLN A 95 1.64 4.70 23.33
C GLN A 95 0.94 4.07 22.12
N GLY A 96 0.17 3.01 22.34
CA GLY A 96 -0.57 2.34 21.28
C GLY A 96 0.16 1.15 20.68
N SER A 97 0.01 0.95 19.37
CA SER A 97 0.47 -0.25 18.67
C SER A 97 1.99 -0.43 18.74
N THR A 98 2.43 -1.70 18.79
CA THR A 98 3.86 -2.03 18.80
C THR A 98 4.54 -1.47 17.55
N MET A 99 5.62 -0.72 17.75
CA MET A 99 6.46 -0.22 16.68
C MET A 99 7.79 -0.95 16.63
N THR A 100 8.35 -1.05 15.43
CA THR A 100 9.74 -1.43 15.19
C THR A 100 10.39 -0.38 14.30
N THR A 101 11.72 -0.35 14.28
CA THR A 101 12.47 0.49 13.35
C THR A 101 12.97 -0.36 12.19
N PHE A 102 12.67 0.05 10.97
CA PHE A 102 13.20 -0.56 9.75
C PHE A 102 13.74 0.55 8.85
N ASN A 103 14.98 0.42 8.37
CA ASN A 103 15.66 1.47 7.58
C ASN A 103 15.56 2.87 8.21
N ASN A 104 15.77 2.98 9.53
CA ASN A 104 15.65 4.23 10.31
C ASN A 104 14.25 4.88 10.30
N GLN A 105 13.21 4.18 9.84
CA GLN A 105 11.81 4.61 9.91
C GLN A 105 11.06 3.81 10.98
N ALA A 106 10.18 4.47 11.73
CA ALA A 106 9.29 3.81 12.67
C ALA A 106 8.12 3.19 11.90
N ILE A 107 7.90 1.88 12.07
CA ILE A 107 6.87 1.11 11.37
C ILE A 107 6.05 0.34 12.40
N ILE A 108 4.74 0.24 12.15
CA ILE A 108 3.83 -0.53 12.98
C ILE A 108 4.00 -2.04 12.73
N VAL A 109 4.08 -2.80 13.81
CA VAL A 109 4.19 -4.26 13.80
C VAL A 109 2.80 -4.87 13.89
N PHE A 110 2.45 -5.69 12.89
CA PHE A 110 1.13 -6.32 12.79
C PHE A 110 1.14 -7.82 13.17
N THR A 111 1.72 -8.14 14.33
CA THR A 111 1.91 -9.54 14.79
C THR A 111 0.73 -10.10 15.58
N SER A 112 -0.19 -9.26 16.08
CA SER A 112 -1.40 -9.69 16.77
C SER A 112 -2.61 -9.76 15.83
N PRO A 113 -3.59 -10.65 16.04
CA PRO A 113 -4.82 -10.66 15.27
C PRO A 113 -5.65 -9.39 15.53
N PRO A 114 -6.45 -8.91 14.55
CA PRO A 114 -7.40 -7.82 14.75
C PRO A 114 -8.69 -8.32 15.44
N PRO A 115 -9.34 -7.52 16.30
CA PRO A 115 -8.84 -6.27 16.88
C PRO A 115 -7.70 -6.54 17.87
N SER A 116 -6.78 -5.59 17.96
CA SER A 116 -5.56 -5.76 18.77
C SER A 116 -5.90 -5.94 20.26
N ALA A 117 -5.35 -6.97 20.91
CA ALA A 117 -5.55 -7.21 22.33
C ALA A 117 -5.06 -6.02 23.20
N ALA A 118 -5.63 -5.83 24.39
CA ALA A 118 -5.13 -4.81 25.33
C ALA A 118 -3.61 -4.97 25.58
N PRO A 119 -2.83 -3.87 25.71
CA PRO A 119 -3.22 -2.46 25.86
C PRO A 119 -3.40 -1.69 24.53
N THR A 120 -3.28 -2.36 23.38
CA THR A 120 -3.45 -1.74 22.05
C THR A 120 -4.92 -1.55 21.63
N SER A 121 -5.86 -1.82 22.54
CA SER A 121 -7.30 -1.62 22.33
C SER A 121 -7.60 -0.16 22.03
N GLY A 122 -8.23 0.10 20.88
CA GLY A 122 -8.53 1.45 20.39
C GLY A 122 -7.36 2.15 19.69
N TYR A 123 -6.21 1.49 19.48
CA TYR A 123 -5.10 1.95 18.61
C TYR A 123 -5.02 1.18 17.29
N GLY A 124 -6.10 0.50 16.94
CA GLY A 124 -6.24 -0.23 15.70
C GLY A 124 -7.63 -0.82 15.54
N PHE A 125 -8.06 -0.95 14.29
CA PHE A 125 -9.34 -1.55 13.93
C PHE A 125 -9.28 -2.04 12.47
N THR A 126 -10.27 -2.81 12.07
CA THR A 126 -10.42 -3.26 10.69
C THR A 126 -11.44 -2.43 9.96
N TYR A 127 -11.09 -1.98 8.75
CA TYR A 127 -11.99 -1.28 7.85
C TYR A 127 -12.26 -2.15 6.63
N GLN A 128 -13.52 -2.30 6.26
CA GLN A 128 -13.92 -2.89 4.99
C GLN A 128 -14.61 -1.80 4.19
N ASP A 129 -14.20 -1.59 2.94
CA ASP A 129 -14.90 -0.63 2.07
C ASP A 129 -16.31 -1.17 1.78
N PRO A 130 -17.38 -0.45 2.18
CA PRO A 130 -18.76 -0.87 1.91
C PRO A 130 -19.09 -1.02 0.43
N ASN A 131 -18.31 -0.37 -0.46
CA ASN A 131 -18.53 -0.36 -1.90
C ASN A 131 -17.68 -1.42 -2.63
N ASP A 132 -16.82 -2.16 -1.92
CA ASP A 132 -15.98 -3.18 -2.53
C ASP A 132 -16.70 -4.54 -2.57
N PRO A 133 -17.09 -5.05 -3.76
CA PRO A 133 -17.75 -6.34 -3.90
C PRO A 133 -16.84 -7.52 -3.55
N SER A 134 -15.52 -7.32 -3.49
CA SER A 134 -14.56 -8.36 -3.10
C SER A 134 -14.41 -8.50 -1.58
N GLY A 135 -14.97 -7.58 -0.81
CA GLY A 135 -14.94 -7.62 0.66
C GLY A 135 -13.53 -7.45 1.24
N THR A 136 -12.65 -6.72 0.55
CA THR A 136 -11.29 -6.50 1.01
C THR A 136 -11.32 -5.73 2.33
N THR A 137 -10.75 -6.35 3.36
CA THR A 137 -10.64 -5.73 4.68
C THR A 137 -9.21 -5.23 4.88
N PHE A 138 -9.06 -4.08 5.51
CA PHE A 138 -7.80 -3.44 5.87
C PHE A 138 -7.65 -3.45 7.39
N ASP A 139 -6.46 -3.77 7.87
CA ASP A 139 -6.04 -3.65 9.27
C ASP A 139 -5.28 -2.33 9.40
N LEU A 140 -5.87 -1.38 10.11
CA LEU A 140 -5.28 -0.07 10.40
C LEU A 140 -4.87 -0.03 11.86
N ARG A 141 -3.64 0.43 12.11
CA ARG A 141 -3.05 0.51 13.44
C ARG A 141 -2.18 1.74 13.56
N TRP A 142 -2.10 2.31 14.74
CA TRP A 142 -1.24 3.46 14.97
C TRP A 142 -0.60 3.45 16.35
N ALA A 143 0.45 4.25 16.45
CA ALA A 143 1.12 4.58 17.69
C ALA A 143 1.23 6.09 17.79
N VAL A 144 1.24 6.57 19.04
CA VAL A 144 1.33 8.00 19.36
C VAL A 144 2.53 8.22 20.26
N ILE A 145 3.35 9.22 19.91
CA ILE A 145 4.43 9.71 20.75
C ILE A 145 4.05 11.12 21.19
N ILE A 146 3.81 11.29 22.48
CA ILE A 146 3.46 12.59 23.05
C ILE A 146 4.74 13.21 23.62
N THR A 147 5.11 14.40 23.16
CA THR A 147 6.21 15.16 23.74
C THR A 147 5.64 16.27 24.60
N GLY A 148 6.18 16.45 25.81
CA GLY A 148 5.67 17.42 26.76
C GLY A 148 6.48 17.44 28.05
N ASN A 149 6.12 18.35 28.95
CA ASN A 149 6.76 18.50 30.25
C ASN A 149 5.69 18.56 31.36
N GLY A 150 5.93 17.87 32.48
CA GLY A 150 5.07 17.93 33.67
C GLY A 150 3.60 17.53 33.44
N GLY A 151 3.32 16.59 32.53
CA GLY A 151 1.95 16.13 32.23
C GLY A 151 1.17 17.04 31.27
N THR A 152 1.80 18.07 30.70
CA THR A 152 1.22 18.90 29.65
C THR A 152 1.80 18.51 28.29
N ALA A 153 0.96 18.05 27.37
CA ALA A 153 1.35 17.73 26.00
C ALA A 153 1.70 19.01 25.22
N SER A 154 2.90 19.06 24.64
CA SER A 154 3.37 20.14 23.77
C SER A 154 3.27 19.75 22.28
N SER A 155 3.45 18.47 21.97
CA SER A 155 3.21 17.92 20.64
C SER A 155 2.77 16.45 20.69
N LYS A 156 2.13 15.99 19.63
CA LYS A 156 1.79 14.60 19.37
C LYS A 156 2.28 14.21 17.99
N ARG A 157 3.07 13.14 17.91
CA ARG A 157 3.45 12.49 16.66
C ARG A 157 2.66 11.21 16.50
N PHE A 158 2.01 11.04 15.36
CA PHE A 158 1.22 9.87 15.00
C PHE A 158 1.96 9.07 13.94
N ILE A 159 2.17 7.79 14.22
CA ILE A 159 2.71 6.82 13.25
C ILE A 159 1.58 5.84 12.97
N LEU A 160 1.08 5.85 11.74
CA LEU A 160 -0.06 5.07 11.31
C LEU A 160 0.38 4.07 10.24
N GLY A 161 -0.02 2.81 10.41
CA GLY A 161 0.22 1.72 9.47
C GLY A 161 -1.11 1.17 8.95
N VAL A 162 -1.16 0.85 7.65
CA VAL A 162 -2.29 0.12 7.05
C VAL A 162 -1.79 -1.03 6.20
N ARG A 163 -2.48 -2.16 6.29
CA ARG A 163 -2.30 -3.31 5.39
C ARG A 163 -3.62 -4.01 5.09
N GLN A 164 -3.65 -4.85 4.07
CA GLN A 164 -4.78 -5.77 3.87
C GLN A 164 -4.83 -6.83 4.99
N ALA A 165 -6.00 -7.01 5.61
CA ALA A 165 -6.25 -8.03 6.62
C ALA A 165 -6.29 -9.44 6.00
N GLY A 166 -5.75 -10.43 6.71
CA GLY A 166 -5.65 -11.81 6.22
C GLY A 166 -4.46 -12.08 5.27
N GLY A 167 -3.74 -11.04 4.84
CA GLY A 167 -2.49 -11.17 4.10
C GLY A 167 -1.29 -11.23 5.04
N ASN A 168 -0.86 -12.41 5.45
CA ASN A 168 0.46 -12.63 6.08
C ASN A 168 1.58 -12.64 5.01
N GLY A 169 1.52 -11.69 4.08
CA GLY A 169 2.39 -11.62 2.91
C GLY A 169 3.73 -10.94 3.18
N TYR A 170 4.65 -11.10 2.22
CA TYR A 170 5.99 -10.50 2.16
C TYR A 170 6.02 -8.97 2.02
N PHE A 171 4.86 -8.31 1.96
CA PHE A 171 4.76 -6.90 1.56
C PHE A 171 4.63 -5.99 2.77
N GLN A 172 5.34 -4.86 2.70
CA GLN A 172 5.42 -3.91 3.80
C GLN A 172 4.11 -3.14 3.94
N PRO A 173 3.62 -2.93 5.17
CA PRO A 173 2.50 -2.03 5.42
C PRO A 173 2.79 -0.62 4.93
N ILE A 174 1.78 0.07 4.44
CA ILE A 174 1.86 1.51 4.18
C ILE A 174 1.98 2.20 5.52
N THR A 175 3.01 3.04 5.69
CA THR A 175 3.24 3.79 6.92
C THR A 175 3.19 5.28 6.65
N LEU A 176 2.34 6.00 7.39
CA LEU A 176 2.24 7.45 7.43
C LEU A 176 2.73 7.96 8.79
N ASP A 177 3.42 9.09 8.78
CA ASP A 177 3.99 9.71 9.98
C ASP A 177 3.72 11.21 9.93
N THR A 178 3.12 11.74 10.99
CA THR A 178 2.77 13.16 11.10
C THR A 178 2.93 13.65 12.53
N MET A 179 3.03 14.97 12.71
CA MET A 179 3.08 15.59 14.02
C MET A 179 2.23 16.85 14.11
N VAL A 180 1.58 17.03 15.26
CA VAL A 180 0.88 18.26 15.68
C VAL A 180 1.64 18.85 16.84
N ALA A 181 1.98 20.13 16.78
CA ALA A 181 2.59 20.86 17.87
C ALA A 181 1.84 22.17 18.11
N LYS A 182 1.92 22.67 19.34
CA LYS A 182 1.40 23.99 19.71
C LYS A 182 2.39 25.11 19.37
#